data_AF-A0A7S2SGX2-F1
#
_entry.id   AF-A0A7S2SGX2-F1
#
_cell.length_a   1.000
_cell.length_b   1.000
_cell.length_c   1.000
_cell.angle_alpha   90.00
_cell.angle_beta   90.00
_cell.angle_gamma   90.00
#
_symmetry.space_group_name_H-M   'P 1'
#
loop_
_entity.id
_entity.type
_entity.pdbx_description
1 polymer ?
#
loop_
_entity_poly.entity_id
_entity_poly.type
_entity_poly.pdbx_seq_one_letter_code
_entity_poly.pdbx_strand_id
1 'polypeptide(L)'
;VCLQVTCSVTNPTKKSLVDTAVFGFVLDPITGASVIANNPDLRSDAGQFASIDEVPPGDQRVSFIFVATLGKESEGKLPPLEFRSIKAISYPGGARFAELSPCELDSLAPECEDEFDADEYKALREKKMRY
;
A
#
# COMPACT_ATOMS: atom_id res chain seq x y z
N VAL A 1 -10.95 -0.14 -7.43
CA VAL A 1 -10.17 0.19 -8.66
C VAL A 1 -8.75 0.51 -8.24
N CYS A 2 -7.74 -0.05 -8.92
CA CYS A 2 -6.33 0.22 -8.64
C CYS A 2 -5.83 1.37 -9.52
N LEU A 3 -5.18 2.37 -8.92
CA LEU A 3 -4.76 3.60 -9.58
C LEU A 3 -3.30 3.87 -9.30
N GLN A 4 -2.57 4.32 -10.32
CA GLN A 4 -1.26 4.93 -10.13
C GLN A 4 -1.46 6.44 -10.04
N VAL A 5 -1.13 7.01 -8.88
CA VAL A 5 -1.24 8.44 -8.61
C VAL A 5 0.14 9.05 -8.72
N THR A 6 0.29 10.08 -9.56
CA THR A 6 1.54 10.83 -9.71
C THR A 6 1.35 12.23 -9.16
N CYS A 7 2.17 12.63 -8.19
CA CYS A 7 2.11 13.94 -7.57
C CYS A 7 3.49 14.57 -7.40
N SER A 8 3.51 15.88 -7.19
CA SER A 8 4.73 16.59 -6.76
C SER A 8 4.80 16.58 -5.24
N VAL A 9 5.96 16.24 -4.70
CA VAL A 9 6.23 16.19 -3.26
C VAL A 9 7.51 16.95 -2.97
N THR A 10 7.56 17.60 -1.81
CA THR A 10 8.75 18.26 -1.29
C THR A 10 9.24 17.49 -0.07
N ASN A 11 10.44 16.90 -0.17
CA ASN A 11 11.14 16.35 0.98
C ASN A 11 12.08 17.43 1.56
N PRO A 12 11.75 18.01 2.73
CA PRO A 12 12.55 19.09 3.34
C PRO A 12 13.85 18.58 3.97
N THR A 13 14.06 17.26 4.03
CA THR A 13 15.24 16.66 4.65
C THR A 13 16.38 16.49 3.63
N LYS A 14 17.61 16.36 4.12
CA LYS A 14 18.80 16.13 3.27
C LYS A 14 19.01 14.66 2.89
N LYS A 15 18.12 13.75 3.32
CA LYS A 15 18.21 12.31 3.11
C LYS A 15 16.97 11.81 2.39
N SER A 16 17.09 10.71 1.63
CA SER A 16 15.91 10.03 1.12
C SER A 16 15.06 9.53 2.28
N LEU A 17 13.74 9.72 2.17
CA LEU A 17 12.77 9.11 3.07
C LEU A 17 12.34 7.78 2.46
N VAL A 18 12.35 6.72 3.27
CA VAL A 18 11.98 5.37 2.87
C VAL A 18 10.67 4.99 3.55
N ASP A 19 9.89 4.08 2.95
CA ASP A 19 8.64 3.55 3.50
C ASP A 19 7.67 4.64 3.96
N THR A 20 7.49 5.64 3.10
CA THR A 20 6.71 6.83 3.42
C THR A 20 5.22 6.50 3.31
N ALA A 21 4.49 6.60 4.41
CA ALA A 21 3.05 6.40 4.41
C ALA A 21 2.30 7.65 3.97
N VAL A 22 1.29 7.45 3.12
CA VAL A 22 0.41 8.50 2.62
C VAL A 22 -0.89 8.49 3.43
N PHE A 23 -1.26 9.68 3.93
CA PHE A 23 -2.46 9.93 4.72
C PHE A 23 -3.25 11.10 4.12
N GLY A 24 -4.52 11.19 4.48
CA GLY A 24 -5.41 12.29 4.09
C GLY A 24 -6.78 11.79 3.72
N PHE A 25 -7.45 12.52 2.83
CA PHE A 25 -8.79 12.19 2.36
C PHE A 25 -8.80 12.12 0.84
N VAL A 26 -9.48 11.12 0.32
CA VAL A 26 -9.79 11.04 -1.11
C VAL A 26 -11.31 10.90 -1.21
N LEU A 27 -11.94 11.82 -1.93
CA LEU A 27 -13.39 11.94 -2.02
C LEU A 27 -13.86 11.76 -3.45
N ASP A 28 -15.08 11.26 -3.59
CA ASP A 28 -15.88 11.45 -4.79
C ASP A 28 -16.52 12.85 -4.71
N PRO A 29 -16.20 13.80 -5.62
CA PRO A 29 -16.70 15.15 -5.57
C PRO A 29 -18.20 15.26 -5.88
N ILE A 30 -18.80 14.24 -6.50
CA ILE A 30 -20.24 14.24 -6.84
C ILE A 30 -21.06 13.90 -5.59
N THR A 31 -20.68 12.84 -4.89
CA THR A 31 -21.42 12.33 -3.73
C THR A 31 -20.90 12.87 -2.39
N GLY A 32 -19.68 13.40 -2.37
CA GLY A 32 -18.95 13.76 -1.15
C GLY A 32 -18.49 12.56 -0.33
N ALA A 33 -18.67 11.33 -0.84
CA ALA A 33 -18.31 10.11 -0.14
C ALA A 33 -16.80 9.88 -0.14
N SER A 34 -16.30 9.24 0.91
CA SER A 34 -14.92 8.74 0.94
C SER A 34 -14.73 7.62 -0.07
N VAL A 35 -13.66 7.69 -0.86
CA VAL A 35 -13.22 6.56 -1.70
C VAL A 35 -12.15 5.71 -1.02
N ILE A 36 -11.85 5.98 0.25
CA ILE A 36 -10.95 5.18 1.06
C ILE A 36 -11.78 4.19 1.90
N ALA A 37 -11.56 2.88 1.70
CA ALA A 37 -12.32 1.82 2.35
C ALA A 37 -12.34 1.91 3.89
N ASN A 38 -11.23 2.31 4.51
CA ASN A 38 -11.07 2.35 5.95
C ASN A 38 -11.49 3.69 6.59
N ASN A 39 -12.04 4.63 5.81
CA ASN A 39 -12.51 5.93 6.31
C ASN A 39 -13.83 6.37 5.66
N PRO A 40 -14.91 5.59 5.78
CA PRO A 40 -16.19 5.91 5.13
C PRO A 40 -16.90 7.13 5.74
N ASP A 41 -16.62 7.48 6.99
CA ASP A 41 -17.31 8.52 7.77
C ASP A 41 -16.56 9.87 7.83
N LEU A 42 -15.34 9.94 7.29
CA LEU A 42 -14.50 11.15 7.20
C LEU A 42 -14.16 11.80 8.54
N ARG A 43 -14.34 11.08 9.67
CA ARG A 43 -14.19 11.66 11.01
C ARG A 43 -12.76 11.74 11.50
N SER A 44 -11.92 10.79 11.11
CA SER A 44 -10.48 10.82 11.36
C SER A 44 -9.73 10.94 10.04
N ASP A 45 -8.45 11.31 10.08
CA ASP A 45 -7.60 11.00 8.93
C ASP A 45 -7.77 9.51 8.63
N ALA A 46 -7.99 9.19 7.35
CA ALA A 46 -7.93 7.80 6.96
C ALA A 46 -6.54 7.35 7.39
N GLY A 47 -6.45 6.26 8.16
CA GLY A 47 -5.17 5.62 8.39
C GLY A 47 -4.43 5.43 7.06
N GLN A 48 -3.12 5.14 7.11
CA GLN A 48 -2.30 4.98 5.91
C GLN A 48 -3.06 4.25 4.79
N PHE A 49 -3.28 4.92 3.66
CA PHE A 49 -4.05 4.36 2.54
C PHE A 49 -3.14 3.97 1.35
N ALA A 50 -1.89 4.43 1.36
CA ALA A 50 -0.86 4.06 0.40
C ALA A 50 0.54 4.22 1.02
N SER A 51 1.54 3.64 0.38
CA SER A 51 2.97 3.82 0.69
C SER A 51 3.73 4.30 -0.55
N ILE A 52 4.82 5.02 -0.30
CA ILE A 52 5.82 5.40 -1.29
C ILE A 52 7.16 4.82 -0.82
N ASP A 53 7.80 4.02 -1.65
CA ASP A 53 9.03 3.31 -1.29
C ASP A 53 10.17 4.27 -0.99
N GLU A 54 10.41 5.25 -1.86
CA GLU A 54 11.45 6.26 -1.68
C GLU A 54 10.98 7.66 -2.10
N VAL A 55 11.27 8.65 -1.26
CA VAL A 55 11.11 10.07 -1.57
C VAL A 55 12.48 10.76 -1.48
N PRO A 56 13.12 11.08 -2.62
CA PRO A 56 14.42 11.76 -2.63
C PRO A 56 14.34 13.17 -2.02
N PRO A 57 15.46 13.75 -1.56
CA PRO A 57 15.52 15.14 -1.09
C PRO A 57 15.05 16.18 -2.12
N GLY A 58 14.40 17.24 -1.64
CA GLY A 58 13.95 18.37 -2.47
C GLY A 58 12.59 18.17 -3.14
N ASP A 59 12.33 18.96 -4.18
CA ASP A 59 11.09 18.89 -4.95
C ASP A 59 11.21 17.81 -6.04
N GLN A 60 10.34 16.82 -5.97
CA GLN A 60 10.34 15.69 -6.91
C GLN A 60 8.92 15.30 -7.31
N ARG A 61 8.81 14.57 -8.42
CA ARG A 61 7.58 13.84 -8.77
C ARG A 61 7.71 12.41 -8.30
N VAL A 62 6.74 11.95 -7.53
CA VAL A 62 6.65 10.57 -7.04
C VAL A 62 5.35 9.95 -7.51
N SER A 63 5.34 8.62 -7.59
CA SER A 63 4.12 7.85 -7.86
C SER A 63 3.90 6.80 -6.81
N PHE A 64 2.64 6.58 -6.46
CA PHE A 64 2.23 5.48 -5.57
C PHE A 64 0.96 4.80 -6.10
N ILE A 65 0.74 3.59 -5.62
CA ILE A 65 -0.45 2.81 -5.93
C ILE A 65 -1.52 3.13 -4.89
N PHE A 66 -2.74 3.42 -5.35
CA PHE A 66 -3.91 3.66 -4.51
C PHE A 66 -5.08 2.79 -4.97
N VAL A 67 -5.73 2.14 -4.01
CA VAL A 67 -6.93 1.34 -4.28
C VAL A 67 -8.17 2.12 -3.84
N ALA A 68 -8.89 2.67 -4.82
CA ALA A 68 -10.12 3.40 -4.60
C ALA A 68 -11.31 2.45 -4.46
N THR A 69 -12.17 2.72 -3.46
CA THR A 69 -13.47 2.09 -3.27
C THR A 69 -14.53 2.99 -3.87
N LEU A 70 -15.23 2.48 -4.88
CA LEU A 70 -16.22 3.25 -5.63
C LEU A 70 -17.61 2.66 -5.41
N GLY A 71 -18.63 3.50 -5.44
CA GLY A 71 -20.03 3.07 -5.39
C GLY A 71 -20.42 2.23 -6.61
N LYS A 72 -21.51 1.47 -6.50
CA LYS A 72 -22.01 0.64 -7.61
C LYS A 72 -22.37 1.48 -8.85
N GLU A 73 -22.71 2.75 -8.66
CA GLU A 73 -23.07 3.67 -9.75
C GLU A 73 -21.88 4.07 -10.64
N SER A 74 -20.64 3.79 -10.20
CA SER A 74 -19.45 4.16 -10.95
C SER A 74 -19.15 3.25 -12.15
N GLU A 75 -19.90 2.14 -12.36
CA GLU A 75 -19.82 1.20 -13.50
C GLU A 75 -18.39 0.94 -14.05
N GLY A 76 -17.39 0.84 -13.17
CA GLY A 76 -16.00 0.61 -13.56
C GLY A 76 -15.28 1.79 -14.23
N LYS A 77 -15.92 2.95 -14.40
CA LYS A 77 -15.26 4.20 -14.78
C LYS A 77 -14.69 4.85 -13.54
N LEU A 78 -13.47 5.38 -13.66
CA LEU A 78 -12.85 6.17 -12.61
C LEU A 78 -13.52 7.56 -12.58
N PRO A 79 -14.32 7.90 -11.55
CA PRO A 79 -14.83 9.25 -11.40
C PRO A 79 -13.66 10.21 -11.11
N PRO A 80 -13.84 11.53 -11.32
CA PRO A 80 -12.90 12.51 -10.80
C PRO A 80 -12.74 12.29 -9.29
N LEU A 81 -11.49 12.28 -8.81
CA LEU A 81 -11.20 12.11 -7.38
C LEU A 81 -10.68 13.42 -6.82
N GLU A 82 -11.16 13.80 -5.64
CA GLU A 82 -10.68 14.98 -4.92
C GLU A 82 -9.77 14.56 -3.76
N PHE A 83 -8.50 14.94 -3.84
CA PHE A 83 -7.50 14.69 -2.81
C PHE A 83 -7.43 15.89 -1.86
N ARG A 84 -7.73 15.69 -0.57
CA ARG A 84 -7.70 16.75 0.46
C ARG A 84 -6.75 16.41 1.59
N SER A 85 -6.00 17.43 2.03
CA SER A 85 -5.09 17.34 3.18
C SER A 85 -4.11 16.16 3.11
N ILE A 86 -3.58 15.88 1.91
CA ILE A 86 -2.64 14.78 1.70
C ILE A 86 -1.32 15.10 2.38
N LYS A 87 -0.84 14.18 3.21
CA LYS A 87 0.46 14.26 3.88
C LYS A 87 1.18 12.92 3.74
N ALA A 88 2.49 12.98 3.60
CA ALA A 88 3.36 11.81 3.51
C ALA A 88 4.29 11.81 4.74
N ILE A 89 4.32 10.71 5.50
CA ILE A 89 5.10 10.60 6.74
C ILE A 89 5.94 9.32 6.69
N SER A 90 7.25 9.48 6.77
CA SER A 90 8.20 8.40 6.99
C SER A 90 8.56 8.32 8.48
N TYR A 91 8.56 7.10 9.03
CA TYR A 91 8.99 6.82 10.40
C TYR A 91 10.31 6.05 10.35
N PRO A 92 11.46 6.74 10.29
CA PRO A 92 12.76 6.08 10.24
C PRO A 92 12.97 5.26 11.53
N GLY A 93 13.06 3.94 11.39
CA GLY A 93 13.27 3.00 12.50
C GLY A 93 12.00 2.51 13.20
N GLY A 94 10.81 2.95 12.78
CA GLY A 94 9.56 2.31 13.19
C GLY A 94 9.38 1.04 12.39
N ALA A 95 9.39 -0.12 13.04
CA ALA A 95 9.02 -1.38 12.40
C ALA A 95 7.56 -1.28 11.94
N ARG A 96 7.35 -0.86 10.69
CA ARG A 96 6.08 -1.10 10.01
C ARG A 96 6.11 -2.57 9.66
N PHE A 97 4.98 -3.26 9.82
CA PHE A 97 4.85 -4.63 9.34
C PHE A 97 5.20 -4.59 7.85
N ALA A 98 6.40 -5.08 7.51
CA ALA A 98 6.77 -5.30 6.14
C ALA A 98 5.72 -6.23 5.53
N GLU A 99 5.46 -6.08 4.24
CA GLU A 99 4.66 -7.07 3.55
C GLU A 99 5.32 -8.43 3.80
N LEU A 100 4.54 -9.38 4.36
CA LEU A 100 5.05 -10.72 4.59
C LEU A 100 5.57 -11.22 3.26
N SER A 101 6.84 -11.59 3.25
CA SER A 101 7.47 -12.11 2.04
C SER A 101 6.72 -13.36 1.57
N PRO A 102 6.78 -13.70 0.27
CA PRO A 102 6.19 -14.94 -0.24
C PRO A 102 6.60 -16.17 0.58
N CYS A 103 7.81 -16.18 1.13
CA CYS A 103 8.34 -17.25 2.00
C CYS A 103 7.76 -17.27 3.41
N GLU A 104 7.36 -16.11 3.95
CA GLU A 104 6.65 -16.04 5.23
C GLU A 104 5.17 -16.41 5.10
N LEU A 105 4.57 -16.19 3.92
CA LEU A 105 3.20 -16.56 3.60
C LEU A 105 3.05 -18.03 3.19
N ASP A 106 3.98 -18.52 2.36
CA ASP A 106 4.09 -19.91 1.92
C ASP A 106 5.57 -20.28 1.82
N SER A 107 6.06 -21.02 2.82
CA SER A 107 7.44 -21.49 2.87
C SER A 107 7.83 -22.43 1.71
N LEU A 108 6.88 -22.82 0.86
CA LEU A 108 7.12 -23.63 -0.34
C LEU A 108 7.02 -22.81 -1.64
N ALA A 109 6.90 -21.48 -1.56
CA ALA A 109 6.86 -20.62 -2.74
C ALA A 109 8.16 -20.76 -3.58
N PRO A 110 8.07 -20.76 -4.92
CA PRO A 110 9.22 -21.01 -5.80
C PRO A 110 10.29 -19.91 -5.76
N GLU A 111 9.99 -18.80 -5.10
CA GLU A 111 10.83 -17.61 -4.96
C GLU A 111 11.68 -17.66 -3.69
N CYS A 112 11.49 -18.70 -2.86
CA CYS A 112 12.28 -18.97 -1.67
C CYS A 112 13.51 -19.75 -2.08
N GLU A 113 14.68 -19.10 -2.05
CA GLU A 113 15.95 -19.78 -2.26
C GLU A 113 16.16 -20.80 -1.13
N ASP A 114 16.34 -22.06 -1.53
CA ASP A 114 16.34 -23.24 -0.69
C ASP A 114 17.45 -23.21 0.39
N GLU A 115 17.07 -22.96 1.64
CA GLU A 115 17.79 -23.45 2.84
C GLU A 115 16.98 -24.54 3.58
N PHE A 116 16.07 -25.22 2.89
CA PHE A 116 15.36 -26.36 3.47
C PHE A 116 16.10 -27.67 3.12
N ASP A 117 16.56 -28.37 4.16
CA ASP A 117 17.03 -29.76 4.04
C ASP A 117 15.97 -30.57 3.29
N ALA A 118 16.38 -31.22 2.20
CA ALA A 118 15.49 -31.87 1.22
C ALA A 118 14.50 -32.88 1.82
N ASP A 119 14.82 -33.41 3.01
CA ASP A 119 13.97 -34.34 3.76
C ASP A 119 12.75 -33.67 4.39
N GLU A 120 12.85 -32.39 4.79
CA GLU A 120 11.75 -31.65 5.43
C GLU A 120 10.72 -31.16 4.39
N TYR A 121 11.18 -30.78 3.20
CA TYR A 121 10.34 -30.40 2.06
C TYR A 121 9.41 -31.54 1.61
N LYS A 122 9.94 -32.77 1.59
CA LYS A 122 9.17 -33.97 1.22
C LYS A 122 8.09 -34.29 2.25
N ALA A 123 8.42 -34.18 3.54
CA ALA A 123 7.48 -34.44 4.63
C ALA A 123 6.29 -33.46 4.64
N LEU A 124 6.53 -32.18 4.32
CA LEU A 124 5.47 -31.17 4.27
C LEU A 124 4.53 -31.34 3.08
N ARG A 125 5.05 -31.69 1.89
CA ARG A 125 4.22 -32.00 0.71
C ARG A 125 3.32 -33.22 0.92
N GLU A 126 3.84 -34.27 1.54
CA GLU A 126 3.05 -35.47 1.83
C GLU A 126 1.94 -35.21 2.86
N LYS A 127 2.15 -34.27 3.79
CA LYS A 127 1.14 -33.87 4.79
C LYS A 127 -0.01 -33.04 4.19
N LYS A 128 0.27 -32.21 3.19
CA LYS A 128 -0.74 -31.34 2.52
C LYS A 128 -1.71 -32.12 1.61
N MET A 129 -1.36 -33.36 1.22
CA MET A 129 -2.22 -34.26 0.42
C MET A 129 -3.21 -35.10 1.24
N ARG A 130 -3.25 -34.91 2.57
CA ARG A 130 -4.22 -35.58 3.45
C ARG A 130 -5.31 -34.60 3.92
N TYR A 131 -6.09 -34.09 2.98
CA TYR A 131 -7.45 -33.57 3.21
C TYR A 131 -8.29 -33.82 1.97
#